data_AF-A0A2N5ZAY3-F1
#
_entry.id   AF-A0A2N5ZAY3-F1
#
_cell.length_a   1.000
_cell.length_b   1.000
_cell.length_c   1.000
_cell.angle_alpha   90.00
_cell.angle_beta   90.00
_cell.angle_gamma   90.00
#
_symmetry.space_group_name_H-M   'P 1'
#
loop_
_entity.id
_entity.type
_entity.pdbx_description
1 polymer ?
#
loop_
_entity_poly.entity_id
_entity_poly.type
_entity_poly.pdbx_seq_one_letter_code
_entity_poly.pdbx_strand_id
1 'polypeptide(L)'
;MNIANKLTFFRVIVVPFIVVFFVVDTGIQGIQEDFLKIAAAVLFILGAISDGMDGYYARKYGMTSNFGKLWDPIADKILVSSTLICLLYYKMILPYTAIIIISREFFVSGLRLVSIEQGKVIAASRLGKWKTTFQLIHIITLLVFVSFEICFLRFLTNNHYTNLFNANYFYIIRLLEGLSIFFTVYSGLDYYIKNRKIEK
;
A
#
# COMPACT_ATOMS: atom_id res chain seq x y z
N MET A 1 12.68 -1.27 23.38
CA MET A 1 12.15 -1.53 22.02
C MET A 1 13.28 -1.45 21.02
N ASN A 2 13.46 -2.49 20.21
CA ASN A 2 14.43 -2.52 19.12
C ASN A 2 14.04 -1.51 18.00
N ILE A 3 15.01 -1.05 17.20
CA ILE A 3 14.81 -0.11 16.09
C ILE A 3 13.77 -0.64 15.09
N ALA A 4 13.83 -1.93 14.76
CA ALA A 4 12.84 -2.56 13.88
C ALA A 4 11.41 -2.40 14.42
N ASN A 5 11.17 -2.73 15.70
CA ASN A 5 9.84 -2.59 16.31
C ASN A 5 9.35 -1.14 16.35
N LYS A 6 10.26 -0.15 16.47
CA LYS A 6 9.88 1.28 16.42
C LYS A 6 9.37 1.66 15.03
N LEU A 7 9.98 1.13 13.97
CA LEU A 7 9.55 1.36 12.58
C LEU A 7 8.19 0.71 12.30
N THR A 8 7.97 -0.51 12.79
CA THR A 8 6.65 -1.17 12.70
C THR A 8 5.57 -0.37 13.40
N PHE A 9 5.84 0.07 14.63
CA PHE A 9 4.89 0.84 15.42
C PHE A 9 4.59 2.19 14.78
N PHE A 10 5.63 2.85 14.24
CA PHE A 10 5.47 4.05 13.43
C PHE A 10 4.51 3.81 12.26
N ARG A 11 4.66 2.72 11.51
CA ARG A 11 3.77 2.41 10.38
C ARG A 11 2.31 2.29 10.82
N VAL A 12 2.05 1.56 11.91
CA VAL A 12 0.69 1.40 12.45
C VAL A 12 0.09 2.74 12.86
N ILE A 13 0.87 3.60 13.52
CA ILE A 13 0.43 4.93 13.96
C ILE A 13 0.12 5.82 12.76
N VAL A 14 0.94 5.78 11.71
CA VAL A 14 0.81 6.65 10.54
C VAL A 14 -0.47 6.38 9.75
N VAL A 15 -1.02 5.15 9.78
CA VAL A 15 -2.21 4.81 8.98
C VAL A 15 -3.44 5.68 9.32
N PRO A 16 -3.87 5.82 10.59
CA PRO A 16 -4.93 6.76 10.96
C PRO A 16 -4.72 8.17 10.42
N PHE A 17 -3.48 8.69 10.47
CA PHE A 17 -3.16 10.01 9.93
C PHE A 17 -3.31 10.07 8.41
N ILE A 18 -2.87 9.04 7.68
CA ILE A 18 -3.10 8.95 6.23
C ILE A 18 -4.60 9.02 5.92
N VAL A 19 -5.41 8.22 6.63
CA VAL A 19 -6.86 8.19 6.40
C VAL A 19 -7.50 9.55 6.70
N VAL A 20 -7.16 10.15 7.84
CA VAL A 20 -7.70 11.46 8.22
C VAL A 20 -7.27 12.55 7.25
N PHE A 21 -5.97 12.64 6.95
CA PHE A 21 -5.42 13.68 6.09
C PHE A 21 -5.86 13.54 4.62
N PHE A 22 -6.15 12.32 4.17
CA PHE A 22 -6.56 12.08 2.80
C PHE A 22 -8.08 12.14 2.61
N VAL A 23 -8.89 11.65 3.56
CA VAL A 23 -10.35 11.46 3.36
C VAL A 23 -11.21 12.43 4.15
N VAL A 24 -10.80 12.82 5.36
CA VAL A 24 -11.68 13.62 6.22
C VAL A 24 -11.70 15.06 5.73
N ASP A 25 -12.88 15.52 5.34
CA ASP A 25 -13.15 16.94 5.17
C ASP A 25 -13.07 17.59 6.56
N THR A 26 -11.96 18.25 6.82
CA THR A 26 -11.68 18.89 8.10
C THR A 26 -12.49 20.19 8.29
N GLY A 27 -13.34 20.55 7.32
CA GLY A 27 -14.00 21.86 7.27
C GLY A 27 -13.02 23.01 6.96
N ILE A 28 -11.74 22.68 6.78
CA ILE A 28 -10.68 23.62 6.41
C ILE A 28 -10.70 23.76 4.90
N GLN A 29 -11.30 24.84 4.42
CA GLN A 29 -11.30 25.16 3.00
C GLN A 29 -10.05 25.97 2.65
N GLY A 30 -9.33 25.57 1.62
CA GLY A 30 -8.25 26.32 1.02
C GLY A 30 -6.95 25.54 0.98
N ILE A 31 -5.85 26.28 0.89
CA ILE A 31 -4.48 25.78 0.75
C ILE A 31 -4.12 24.73 1.82
N GLN A 32 -4.68 24.84 3.03
CA GLN A 32 -4.43 23.91 4.13
C GLN A 32 -4.96 22.49 3.86
N GLU A 33 -6.06 22.35 3.12
CA GLU A 33 -6.62 21.04 2.72
C GLU A 33 -5.67 20.30 1.75
N ASP A 34 -4.99 21.05 0.90
CA ASP A 34 -4.07 20.52 -0.11
C ASP A 34 -2.77 20.04 0.55
N PHE A 35 -2.30 20.77 1.56
CA PHE A 35 -1.18 20.35 2.41
C PHE A 35 -1.45 19.04 3.14
N LEU A 36 -2.68 18.79 3.60
CA LEU A 36 -3.03 17.52 4.25
C LEU A 36 -2.92 16.34 3.29
N LYS A 37 -3.41 16.46 2.06
CA LYS A 37 -3.29 15.39 1.05
C LYS A 37 -1.84 15.09 0.69
N ILE A 38 -1.02 16.14 0.51
CA ILE A 38 0.43 15.99 0.32
C ILE A 38 1.08 15.32 1.54
N ALA A 39 0.70 15.71 2.76
CA ALA A 39 1.20 15.09 3.97
C ALA A 39 0.84 13.59 4.04
N ALA A 40 -0.38 13.20 3.64
CA ALA A 40 -0.78 11.80 3.55
C ALA A 40 0.09 11.01 2.55
N ALA A 41 0.37 11.59 1.37
CA ALA A 41 1.25 10.99 0.37
C ALA A 41 2.69 10.79 0.92
N VAL A 42 3.24 11.81 1.58
CA VAL A 42 4.56 11.73 2.22
C VAL A 42 4.59 10.68 3.31
N LEU A 43 3.57 10.65 4.17
CA LEU A 43 3.42 9.66 5.24
C LEU A 43 3.36 8.23 4.69
N PHE A 44 2.62 8.00 3.60
CA PHE A 44 2.60 6.70 2.93
C PHE A 44 3.99 6.29 2.42
N ILE A 45 4.70 7.20 1.75
CA ILE A 45 6.05 6.95 1.23
C ILE A 45 7.01 6.62 2.37
N LEU A 46 6.99 7.39 3.46
CA LEU A 46 7.81 7.11 4.65
C LEU A 46 7.45 5.76 5.29
N GLY A 47 6.16 5.43 5.36
CA GLY A 47 5.68 4.12 5.82
C GLY A 47 6.18 2.97 4.95
N ALA A 48 6.11 3.10 3.63
CA ALA A 48 6.59 2.09 2.68
C ALA A 48 8.12 1.91 2.72
N ILE A 49 8.88 3.02 2.86
CA ILE A 49 10.35 2.95 3.00
C ILE A 49 10.72 2.30 4.34
N SER A 50 9.97 2.57 5.42
CA SER A 50 10.24 2.00 6.74
C SER A 50 10.19 0.47 6.76
N ASP A 51 9.38 -0.17 5.90
CA ASP A 51 9.29 -1.63 5.72
C ASP A 51 10.55 -2.23 5.10
N GLY A 52 11.16 -1.55 4.14
CA GLY A 52 12.46 -1.98 3.63
C GLY A 52 13.55 -1.88 4.71
N MET A 53 13.46 -0.85 5.55
CA MET A 53 14.47 -0.55 6.57
C MET A 53 14.38 -1.52 7.76
N ASP A 54 13.20 -1.82 8.30
CA ASP A 54 13.06 -2.70 9.45
C ASP A 54 13.63 -4.10 9.17
N GLY A 55 13.38 -4.66 7.99
CA GLY A 55 13.91 -5.94 7.53
C GLY A 55 15.41 -5.90 7.24
N TYR A 56 15.97 -4.73 6.88
CA TYR A 56 17.43 -4.55 6.79
C TYR A 56 18.07 -4.56 8.17
N TYR A 57 17.56 -3.75 9.11
CA TYR A 57 18.08 -3.66 10.48
C TYR A 57 17.93 -4.97 11.24
N ALA A 58 16.79 -5.66 11.12
CA ALA A 58 16.55 -6.93 11.78
C ALA A 58 17.55 -8.02 11.34
N ARG A 59 17.87 -8.08 10.04
CA ARG A 59 18.86 -9.04 9.50
C ARG A 59 20.29 -8.66 9.85
N LYS A 60 20.64 -7.37 9.77
CA LYS A 60 22.00 -6.88 10.01
C LYS A 60 22.42 -7.00 11.48
N TYR A 61 21.50 -6.78 12.41
CA TYR A 61 21.80 -6.75 13.84
C TYR A 61 21.29 -7.99 14.61
N GLY A 62 20.85 -9.05 13.91
CA GLY A 62 20.36 -10.29 14.55
C GLY A 62 19.14 -10.08 15.46
N MET A 63 18.44 -8.98 15.24
CA MET A 63 17.62 -8.30 16.23
C MET A 63 16.16 -8.68 16.00
N THR A 64 15.87 -9.98 16.06
CA THR A 64 14.51 -10.52 15.82
C THR A 64 13.73 -10.53 17.12
N SER A 65 12.53 -9.93 17.12
CA SER A 65 11.61 -9.97 18.26
C SER A 65 10.32 -10.67 17.87
N ASN A 66 9.67 -11.36 18.83
CA ASN A 66 8.38 -12.00 18.59
C ASN A 66 7.29 -10.97 18.23
N PHE A 67 7.39 -9.76 18.78
CA PHE A 67 6.53 -8.65 18.43
C PHE A 67 6.66 -8.26 16.95
N GLY A 68 7.87 -7.98 16.47
CA GLY A 68 8.09 -7.60 15.06
C GLY A 68 7.62 -8.70 14.09
N LYS A 69 7.95 -9.97 14.36
CA LYS A 69 7.51 -11.10 13.54
C LYS A 69 6.00 -11.16 13.34
N LEU A 70 5.21 -10.78 14.33
CA LEU A 70 3.76 -10.75 14.26
C LEU A 70 3.24 -9.46 13.64
N TRP A 71 3.77 -8.31 14.05
CA TRP A 71 3.24 -7.00 13.70
C TRP A 71 3.71 -6.49 12.33
N ASP A 72 4.92 -6.82 11.86
CA ASP A 72 5.44 -6.36 10.57
C ASP A 72 4.53 -6.78 9.41
N PRO A 73 4.11 -8.07 9.30
CA PRO A 73 3.22 -8.50 8.22
C PRO A 73 1.79 -7.95 8.34
N ILE A 74 1.39 -7.47 9.51
CA ILE A 74 0.06 -6.89 9.74
C ILE A 74 0.10 -5.40 9.38
N ALA A 75 1.10 -4.67 9.88
CA ALA A 75 1.28 -3.25 9.66
C ALA A 75 1.43 -2.91 8.16
N ASP A 76 2.18 -3.72 7.41
CA ASP A 76 2.31 -3.60 5.95
C ASP A 76 0.94 -3.67 5.24
N LYS A 77 0.15 -4.71 5.55
CA LYS A 77 -1.18 -4.89 4.94
C LYS A 77 -2.15 -3.78 5.31
N ILE A 78 -2.13 -3.33 6.56
CA ILE A 78 -3.00 -2.23 7.02
C ILE A 78 -2.64 -0.94 6.30
N LEU A 79 -1.33 -0.63 6.15
CA LEU A 79 -0.87 0.55 5.41
C LEU A 79 -1.39 0.54 3.97
N VAL A 80 -1.16 -0.54 3.24
CA VAL A 80 -1.56 -0.63 1.84
C VAL A 80 -3.08 -0.69 1.68
N SER A 81 -3.77 -1.51 2.47
CA SER A 81 -5.23 -1.68 2.35
C SER A 81 -5.97 -0.37 2.67
N SER A 82 -5.57 0.33 3.73
CA SER A 82 -6.19 1.61 4.11
C SER A 82 -6.00 2.66 3.02
N THR A 83 -4.81 2.69 2.41
CA THR A 83 -4.51 3.62 1.32
C THR A 83 -5.30 3.29 0.05
N LEU A 84 -5.47 2.01 -0.29
CA LEU A 84 -6.34 1.61 -1.41
C LEU A 84 -7.80 2.01 -1.17
N ILE A 85 -8.30 1.88 0.06
CA ILE A 85 -9.65 2.32 0.43
C ILE A 85 -9.77 3.85 0.29
N CYS A 86 -8.75 4.60 0.70
CA CYS A 86 -8.68 6.04 0.49
C CYS A 86 -8.73 6.40 -1.01
N LEU A 87 -8.00 5.68 -1.86
CA LEU A 87 -8.03 5.89 -3.32
C LEU A 87 -9.37 5.50 -3.95
N LEU A 88 -10.07 4.51 -3.39
CA LEU A 88 -11.43 4.13 -3.80
C LEU A 88 -12.42 5.26 -3.52
N TYR A 89 -12.29 5.94 -2.38
CA TYR A 89 -13.12 7.10 -2.02
C TYR A 89 -13.05 8.20 -3.09
N TYR A 90 -11.85 8.47 -3.62
CA TYR A 90 -11.63 9.41 -4.73
C TYR A 90 -11.89 8.83 -6.13
N LYS A 91 -12.39 7.59 -6.23
CA LYS A 91 -12.65 6.89 -7.51
C LYS A 91 -11.41 6.77 -8.42
N MET A 92 -10.22 6.79 -7.84
CA MET A 92 -8.95 6.68 -8.58
C MET A 92 -8.65 5.27 -9.06
N ILE A 93 -9.16 4.28 -8.32
CA ILE A 93 -9.08 2.86 -8.66
C ILE A 93 -10.48 2.28 -8.80
N LEU A 94 -10.59 1.22 -9.57
CA LEU A 94 -11.83 0.46 -9.66
C LEU A 94 -12.00 -0.43 -8.41
N PRO A 95 -13.24 -0.68 -7.93
CA PRO A 95 -13.47 -1.49 -6.74
C PRO A 95 -12.85 -2.89 -6.81
N TYR A 96 -12.87 -3.52 -7.99
CA TYR A 96 -12.27 -4.83 -8.17
C TYR A 96 -10.75 -4.83 -7.94
N THR A 97 -10.07 -3.71 -8.19
CA THR A 97 -8.63 -3.56 -7.99
C THR A 97 -8.28 -3.69 -6.51
N ALA A 98 -8.99 -2.95 -5.66
CA ALA A 98 -8.82 -3.03 -4.22
C ALA A 98 -9.11 -4.45 -3.70
N ILE A 99 -10.23 -5.05 -4.15
CA ILE A 99 -10.63 -6.40 -3.74
C ILE A 99 -9.55 -7.42 -4.10
N ILE A 100 -9.06 -7.42 -5.34
CA ILE A 100 -8.04 -8.38 -5.81
C ILE A 100 -6.74 -8.22 -5.02
N ILE A 101 -6.25 -6.99 -4.86
CA ILE A 101 -4.99 -6.72 -4.15
C ILE A 101 -5.11 -7.15 -2.70
N ILE A 102 -6.12 -6.66 -1.98
CA ILE A 102 -6.34 -6.95 -0.57
C ILE A 102 -6.51 -8.46 -0.35
N SER A 103 -7.42 -9.10 -1.09
CA SER A 103 -7.69 -10.55 -0.94
C SER A 103 -6.42 -11.37 -1.13
N ARG A 104 -5.60 -11.02 -2.13
CA ARG A 104 -4.34 -11.71 -2.40
C ARG A 104 -3.31 -11.51 -1.28
N GLU A 105 -3.19 -10.32 -0.69
CA GLU A 105 -2.24 -10.07 0.42
C GLU A 105 -2.55 -10.95 1.63
N PHE A 106 -3.83 -11.05 1.98
CA PHE A 106 -4.28 -11.90 3.07
C PHE A 106 -4.13 -13.39 2.72
N PHE A 107 -4.50 -13.79 1.51
CA PHE A 107 -4.38 -15.18 1.04
C PHE A 107 -2.93 -15.69 1.10
N VAL A 108 -1.98 -14.98 0.47
CA VAL A 108 -0.57 -15.42 0.44
C VAL A 108 0.05 -15.42 1.84
N SER A 109 -0.37 -14.49 2.70
CA SER A 109 0.11 -14.45 4.09
C SER A 109 -0.46 -15.57 4.94
N GLY A 110 -1.74 -15.90 4.77
CA GLY A 110 -2.37 -17.06 5.41
C GLY A 110 -1.69 -18.36 5.01
N LEU A 111 -1.45 -18.55 3.71
CA LEU A 111 -0.72 -19.74 3.21
C LEU A 111 0.67 -19.87 3.84
N ARG A 112 1.39 -18.75 3.99
CA ARG A 112 2.71 -18.74 4.63
C ARG A 112 2.63 -19.12 6.10
N LEU A 113 1.64 -18.63 6.84
CA LEU A 113 1.44 -18.96 8.24
C LEU A 113 1.17 -20.47 8.42
N VAL A 114 0.21 -21.02 7.67
CA VAL A 114 -0.12 -22.46 7.72
C VAL A 114 1.09 -23.32 7.36
N SER A 115 1.88 -22.90 6.37
CA SER A 115 3.05 -23.68 5.95
C SER A 115 4.17 -23.68 6.99
N ILE A 116 4.35 -22.58 7.72
CA ILE A 116 5.31 -22.49 8.83
C ILE A 116 4.91 -23.47 9.94
N GLU A 117 3.62 -23.58 10.27
CA GLU A 117 3.12 -24.55 11.26
C GLU A 117 3.38 -26.00 10.84
N GLN A 118 3.33 -26.29 9.53
CA GLN A 118 3.67 -27.59 8.97
C GLN A 118 5.20 -27.81 8.78
N GLY A 119 6.04 -26.91 9.27
CA GLY A 119 7.50 -27.01 9.16
C GLY A 119 8.07 -26.72 7.77
N LYS A 120 7.26 -26.20 6.83
CA LYS A 120 7.67 -25.82 5.48
C LYS A 120 7.83 -24.30 5.36
N VAL A 121 9.07 -23.84 5.23
CA VAL A 121 9.36 -22.41 5.01
C VAL A 121 9.19 -22.07 3.53
N ILE A 122 8.14 -21.30 3.21
CA ILE A 122 7.92 -20.82 1.83
C ILE A 122 8.75 -19.55 1.59
N ALA A 123 9.73 -19.66 0.70
CA ALA A 123 10.55 -18.51 0.30
C ALA A 123 9.74 -17.46 -0.50
N ALA A 124 10.20 -16.20 -0.43
CA ALA A 124 9.68 -15.12 -1.27
C ALA A 124 9.98 -15.38 -2.76
N SER A 125 8.95 -15.53 -3.60
CA SER A 125 9.17 -15.69 -5.04
C SER A 125 9.56 -14.36 -5.71
N ARG A 126 10.34 -14.42 -6.80
CA ARG A 126 10.67 -13.21 -7.59
C ARG A 126 9.43 -12.46 -8.05
N LEU A 127 8.35 -13.18 -8.37
CA LEU A 127 7.05 -12.60 -8.74
C LEU A 127 6.41 -11.82 -7.59
N GLY A 128 6.56 -12.29 -6.34
CA GLY A 128 6.09 -11.56 -5.17
C GLY A 128 6.79 -10.20 -4.99
N LYS A 129 8.08 -10.11 -5.36
CA LYS A 129 8.82 -8.84 -5.34
C LYS A 129 8.30 -7.88 -6.41
N TRP A 130 8.20 -8.35 -7.65
CA TRP A 130 7.65 -7.55 -8.76
C TRP A 130 6.26 -7.02 -8.45
N LYS A 131 5.38 -7.87 -7.95
CA LYS A 131 4.05 -7.51 -7.47
C LYS A 131 4.09 -6.32 -6.51
N THR A 132 4.92 -6.41 -5.47
CA THR A 132 5.04 -5.37 -4.44
C THR A 132 5.57 -4.06 -5.04
N THR A 133 6.57 -4.13 -5.92
CA THR A 133 7.11 -2.96 -6.63
C THR A 133 6.05 -2.25 -7.46
N PHE A 134 5.32 -2.97 -8.31
CA PHE A 134 4.29 -2.38 -9.17
C PHE A 134 3.10 -1.84 -8.37
N GLN A 135 2.73 -2.49 -7.27
CA GLN A 135 1.68 -2.03 -6.37
C GLN A 135 2.07 -0.73 -5.65
N LEU A 136 3.30 -0.65 -5.11
CA LEU A 136 3.77 0.57 -4.46
C LEU A 136 3.89 1.72 -5.46
N ILE A 137 4.43 1.47 -6.66
CA ILE A 137 4.48 2.47 -7.74
C ILE A 137 3.07 2.98 -8.05
N HIS A 138 2.12 2.06 -8.28
CA HIS A 138 0.74 2.41 -8.58
C HIS A 138 0.10 3.28 -7.48
N ILE A 139 0.21 2.89 -6.21
CA ILE A 139 -0.36 3.65 -5.09
C ILE A 139 0.31 5.02 -4.94
N ILE A 140 1.64 5.08 -5.00
CA ILE A 140 2.38 6.35 -4.85
C ILE A 140 2.02 7.31 -5.98
N THR A 141 2.00 6.82 -7.23
CA THR A 141 1.61 7.64 -8.39
C THR A 141 0.22 8.23 -8.19
N LEU A 142 -0.75 7.43 -7.74
CA LEU A 142 -2.11 7.92 -7.51
C LEU A 142 -2.20 8.93 -6.36
N LEU A 143 -1.52 8.68 -5.24
CA LEU A 143 -1.51 9.62 -4.11
C LEU A 143 -0.91 10.97 -4.51
N VAL A 144 0.23 10.95 -5.21
CA VAL A 144 0.89 12.17 -5.70
C VAL A 144 0.00 12.88 -6.71
N PHE A 145 -0.62 12.13 -7.63
CA PHE A 145 -1.50 12.69 -8.64
C PHE A 145 -2.71 13.40 -8.03
N VAL A 146 -3.43 12.74 -7.11
CA VAL A 146 -4.56 13.35 -6.38
C VAL A 146 -4.12 14.59 -5.61
N SER A 147 -2.98 14.50 -4.91
CA SER A 147 -2.47 15.62 -4.11
C SER A 147 -2.09 16.82 -4.98
N PHE A 148 -1.45 16.56 -6.13
CA PHE A 148 -1.00 17.60 -7.05
C PHE A 148 -2.16 18.22 -7.84
N GLU A 149 -3.07 17.40 -8.38
CA GLU A 149 -4.20 17.87 -9.16
C GLU A 149 -5.13 18.76 -8.33
N ILE A 150 -5.43 18.37 -7.09
CA ILE A 150 -6.27 19.17 -6.20
C ILE A 150 -5.60 20.52 -5.89
N CYS A 151 -4.30 20.51 -5.57
CA CYS A 151 -3.53 21.74 -5.30
C CYS A 151 -3.45 22.66 -6.53
N PHE A 152 -3.11 22.09 -7.69
CA PHE A 152 -2.88 22.84 -8.92
C PHE A 152 -4.17 23.40 -9.53
N LEU A 153 -5.25 22.62 -9.57
CA LEU A 153 -6.54 23.08 -10.10
C LEU A 153 -7.15 24.18 -9.23
N ARG A 154 -7.00 24.07 -7.90
CA ARG A 154 -7.46 25.09 -6.94
C ARG A 154 -6.69 26.39 -7.11
N PHE A 155 -5.37 26.31 -7.30
CA PHE A 155 -4.52 27.48 -7.55
C PHE A 155 -4.90 28.23 -8.83
N LEU A 156 -5.17 27.52 -9.93
CA LEU A 156 -5.43 28.16 -11.23
C LEU A 156 -6.87 28.66 -11.41
N THR A 157 -7.87 27.94 -10.91
CA THR A 157 -9.24 28.13 -11.41
C THR A 157 -10.17 28.85 -10.44
N ASN A 158 -9.76 29.07 -9.18
CA ASN A 158 -10.59 29.64 -8.11
C ASN A 158 -12.03 29.05 -8.02
N ASN A 159 -12.21 27.84 -8.57
CA ASN A 159 -13.48 27.15 -8.77
C ASN A 159 -13.34 25.71 -8.32
N HIS A 160 -14.43 25.17 -7.79
CA HIS A 160 -14.60 23.77 -7.40
C HIS A 160 -14.90 22.87 -8.62
N TYR A 161 -14.10 22.93 -9.68
CA TYR A 161 -14.31 22.04 -10.84
C TYR A 161 -13.70 20.66 -10.61
N THR A 162 -14.60 19.73 -10.27
CA THR A 162 -14.44 18.30 -10.01
C THR A 162 -14.23 17.44 -11.28
N ASN A 163 -13.62 17.97 -12.34
CA ASN A 163 -13.33 17.17 -13.53
C ASN A 163 -11.95 16.51 -13.42
N LEU A 164 -11.82 15.65 -12.41
CA LEU A 164 -10.58 15.02 -11.91
C LEU A 164 -10.00 13.91 -12.82
N PHE A 165 -10.22 14.00 -14.13
CA PHE A 165 -9.61 13.10 -15.09
C PHE A 165 -9.43 13.83 -16.41
N ASN A 166 -8.31 14.56 -16.53
CA ASN A 166 -7.82 14.92 -17.84
C ASN A 166 -7.58 13.62 -18.64
N ALA A 167 -8.11 13.54 -19.87
CA ALA A 167 -8.06 12.34 -20.72
C ALA A 167 -6.63 11.80 -20.90
N ASN A 168 -5.62 12.66 -20.81
CA ASN A 168 -4.21 12.30 -20.94
C ASN A 168 -3.69 11.40 -19.81
N TYR A 169 -4.13 11.59 -18.56
CA TYR A 169 -3.66 10.78 -17.42
C TYR A 169 -4.50 9.53 -17.18
N PHE A 170 -5.72 9.50 -17.72
CA PHE A 170 -6.61 8.34 -17.63
C PHE A 170 -5.93 7.06 -18.11
N TYR A 171 -5.31 7.10 -19.29
CA TYR A 171 -4.65 5.92 -19.87
C TYR A 171 -3.47 5.42 -19.04
N ILE A 172 -2.66 6.34 -18.49
CA ILE A 172 -1.49 5.98 -17.68
C ILE A 172 -1.92 5.32 -16.37
N ILE A 173 -2.93 5.89 -15.70
CA ILE A 173 -3.48 5.35 -14.45
C ILE A 173 -4.05 3.94 -14.68
N ARG A 174 -4.87 3.77 -15.74
CA ARG A 174 -5.44 2.45 -16.08
C ARG A 174 -4.39 1.43 -16.46
N LEU A 175 -3.31 1.85 -17.12
CA LEU A 175 -2.19 0.97 -17.45
C LEU A 175 -1.45 0.51 -16.19
N LEU A 176 -1.16 1.42 -15.26
CA LEU A 176 -0.51 1.08 -13.98
C LEU A 176 -1.40 0.17 -13.12
N GLU A 177 -2.69 0.46 -13.06
CA GLU A 177 -3.70 -0.37 -12.40
C GLU A 177 -3.71 -1.79 -12.98
N GLY A 178 -3.77 -1.91 -14.32
CA GLY A 178 -3.73 -3.18 -15.02
C GLY A 178 -2.45 -3.98 -14.74
N LEU A 179 -1.29 -3.33 -14.77
CA LEU A 179 -0.01 -3.96 -14.41
C LEU A 179 0.00 -4.44 -12.95
N SER A 180 -0.48 -3.62 -12.02
CA SER A 180 -0.55 -3.96 -10.60
C SER A 180 -1.42 -5.19 -10.36
N ILE A 181 -2.59 -5.26 -11.01
CA ILE A 181 -3.50 -6.41 -10.95
C ILE A 181 -2.85 -7.65 -11.57
N PHE A 182 -2.25 -7.52 -12.76
CA PHE A 182 -1.61 -8.62 -13.46
C PHE A 182 -0.56 -9.31 -12.59
N PHE A 183 0.39 -8.54 -12.02
CA PHE A 183 1.41 -9.10 -11.14
C PHE A 183 0.83 -9.63 -9.83
N THR A 184 -0.23 -9.02 -9.31
CA THR A 184 -0.93 -9.48 -8.11
C THR A 184 -1.53 -10.86 -8.32
N VAL A 185 -2.33 -11.04 -9.37
CA VAL A 185 -2.99 -12.31 -9.70
C VAL A 185 -1.95 -13.36 -10.05
N TYR A 186 -1.02 -13.05 -10.97
CA TYR A 186 -0.02 -13.99 -11.42
C TYR A 186 0.87 -14.49 -10.28
N SER A 187 1.27 -13.57 -9.38
CA SER A 187 2.03 -13.97 -8.20
C SER A 187 1.18 -14.75 -7.18
N GLY A 188 -0.12 -14.46 -7.04
CA GLY A 188 -1.02 -15.25 -6.20
C GLY A 188 -1.15 -16.69 -6.69
N LEU A 189 -1.32 -16.88 -8.00
CA LEU A 189 -1.37 -18.18 -8.64
C LEU A 189 -0.05 -18.95 -8.50
N ASP A 190 1.09 -18.29 -8.71
CA ASP A 190 2.43 -18.90 -8.49
C ASP A 190 2.57 -19.43 -7.05
N TYR A 191 2.12 -18.65 -6.07
CA TYR A 191 2.11 -19.07 -4.67
C TYR A 191 1.20 -20.27 -4.43
N TYR A 192 -0.01 -20.26 -4.98
CA TYR A 192 -0.94 -21.38 -4.82
C TYR A 192 -0.38 -22.68 -5.44
N ILE A 193 0.11 -22.62 -6.69
CA ILE A 193 0.62 -23.79 -7.41
C ILE A 193 1.81 -24.42 -6.69
N LYS A 194 2.76 -23.60 -6.22
CA LYS A 194 3.94 -24.10 -5.48
C LYS A 194 3.58 -24.76 -4.16
N ASN A 195 2.47 -24.35 -3.54
CA ASN A 195 2.07 -24.80 -2.21
C ASN A 195 0.89 -25.78 -2.22
N ARG A 196 0.38 -26.18 -3.39
CA ARG A 196 -0.69 -27.18 -3.54
C ARG A 196 -0.38 -28.55 -2.91
N LYS A 197 0.90 -28.85 -2.65
CA LYS A 197 1.36 -30.08 -1.97
C LYS A 197 1.27 -30.02 -0.42
N ILE A 198 0.75 -28.93 0.13
CA ILE A 198 0.62 -28.66 1.58
C ILE A 198 -0.83 -28.96 2.04
N GLU A 199 -1.78 -29.02 1.11
CA GLU A 199 -3.21 -29.33 1.35
C GLU A 199 -3.54 -30.83 1.35
N LYS A 200 -2.56 -31.72 1.12
CA LYS A 200 -2.72 -33.18 1.22
C LYS A 200 -1.97 -33.70 2.43
#